data_AF-A0A7C3TME1-F1
#
_entry.id   AF-A0A7C3TME1-F1
#
_cell.length_a   1.000
_cell.length_b   1.000
_cell.length_c   1.000
_cell.angle_alpha   90.00
_cell.angle_beta   90.00
_cell.angle_gamma   90.00
#
_symmetry.space_group_name_H-M   'P 1'
#
loop_
_entity.id
_entity.type
_entity.pdbx_description
1 polymer ?
#
loop_
_entity_poly.entity_id
_entity_poly.type
_entity_poly.pdbx_seq_one_letter_code
_entity_poly.pdbx_strand_id
1 'polypeptide(L)'
;MHGASFILRPRHLTVLAICLVVGCMPEPPGAPPAAAKVERLLIVSIDGLRPDVALRANMPNMRALMRRGTFTFWATTTETAVTLPSHVSMLTGVTPERHRIWWDIDPGPDDQQRPAFPTLLELARNNGLTAGMAVGKPKLGVLAGGKPLSWSFVPELYANDDQVAREAARIIADHRPQVMFVHLPDTDAAGHGSGWGSPEQIKTVENADRCLGVVLGALNTAGLLRTTVVIVTADHGGMGHSHYGNDPRSRHIPWIIAGPGIRQNLDLASIYSVRVRTEDTFATACAVLGLPLDRNIDGRPVTAAMVNPPAGLQPEWQVPAWDQPAPDPDPPQPDMQNPLEPQTPEPPEPDVQNPPEHDAARAGGRN
;
A
#
# COMPACT_ATOMS: atom_id res chain seq x y z
N MET A 1 -75.52 19.72 78.65
CA MET A 1 -75.87 21.08 78.16
C MET A 1 -74.62 21.74 77.59
N HIS A 2 -74.67 22.11 76.30
CA HIS A 2 -73.75 22.97 75.52
C HIS A 2 -72.27 22.52 75.40
N GLY A 3 -71.69 22.12 74.26
CA GLY A 3 -72.07 22.23 72.85
C GLY A 3 -71.29 23.32 72.10
N ALA A 4 -70.26 22.89 71.34
CA ALA A 4 -69.62 23.55 70.18
C ALA A 4 -68.84 24.88 70.41
N SER A 5 -67.80 25.29 69.67
CA SER A 5 -66.92 24.68 68.65
C SER A 5 -65.76 25.68 68.47
N PHE A 6 -64.50 25.26 68.62
CA PHE A 6 -63.35 26.07 68.24
C PHE A 6 -62.79 25.60 66.89
N ILE A 7 -62.86 26.49 65.90
CA ILE A 7 -62.30 26.31 64.56
C ILE A 7 -60.78 26.46 64.65
N LEU A 8 -60.03 25.37 64.46
CA LEU A 8 -58.58 25.42 64.23
C LEU A 8 -58.31 25.77 62.76
N ARG A 9 -57.62 26.88 62.52
CA ARG A 9 -57.03 27.22 61.22
C ARG A 9 -55.80 26.35 60.94
N PRO A 10 -55.61 25.79 59.74
CA PRO A 10 -54.37 25.11 59.38
C PRO A 10 -53.24 26.13 59.25
N ARG A 11 -52.15 25.90 59.99
CA ARG A 11 -50.87 26.61 59.80
C ARG A 11 -50.18 25.98 58.59
N HIS A 12 -50.03 26.75 57.50
CA HIS A 12 -49.21 26.35 56.37
C HIS A 12 -47.74 26.25 56.81
N LEU A 13 -47.18 25.04 56.83
CA LEU A 13 -45.74 24.83 56.93
C LEU A 13 -45.13 25.18 55.56
N THR A 14 -44.46 26.33 55.46
CA THR A 14 -43.58 26.64 54.34
C THR A 14 -42.29 25.85 54.51
N VAL A 15 -42.16 24.72 53.82
CA VAL A 15 -40.89 23.98 53.70
C VAL A 15 -40.02 24.75 52.71
N LEU A 16 -38.97 25.43 53.22
CA LEU A 16 -37.95 26.08 52.41
C LEU A 16 -37.05 24.97 51.83
N ALA A 17 -37.28 24.59 50.58
CA ALA A 17 -36.39 23.70 49.84
C ALA A 17 -35.10 24.46 49.52
N ILE A 18 -34.01 24.12 50.21
CA ILE A 18 -32.66 24.55 49.84
C ILE A 18 -32.26 23.74 48.60
N CYS A 19 -32.43 24.32 47.42
CA CYS A 19 -31.82 23.81 46.20
C CYS A 19 -30.30 24.00 46.28
N LEU A 20 -29.58 22.92 46.59
CA LEU A 20 -28.15 22.81 46.33
C LEU A 20 -27.94 22.90 44.81
N VAL A 21 -27.63 24.09 44.32
CA VAL A 21 -27.09 24.27 42.96
C VAL A 21 -25.68 23.70 43.00
N VAL A 22 -25.55 22.41 42.70
CA VAL A 22 -24.27 21.82 42.33
C VAL A 22 -23.91 22.43 40.99
N GLY A 23 -23.08 23.47 41.02
CA GLY A 23 -22.52 24.06 39.82
C GLY A 23 -21.81 22.97 39.02
N CYS A 24 -22.29 22.70 37.81
CA CYS A 24 -21.54 21.92 36.83
C CYS A 24 -20.30 22.71 36.45
N MET A 25 -19.20 22.49 37.19
CA MET A 25 -17.88 22.81 36.70
C MET A 25 -17.67 21.98 35.43
N PRO A 26 -17.33 22.57 34.28
CA PRO A 26 -16.91 21.79 33.13
C PRO A 26 -15.72 20.94 33.58
N GLU A 27 -15.82 19.61 33.37
CA GLU A 27 -14.68 18.74 33.60
C GLU A 27 -13.47 19.31 32.83
N PRO A 28 -12.28 19.37 33.45
CA PRO A 28 -11.08 19.69 32.69
C PRO A 28 -11.03 18.73 31.50
N PRO A 29 -10.71 19.19 30.28
CA PRO A 29 -10.64 18.32 29.12
C PRO A 29 -9.80 17.11 29.50
N GLY A 30 -10.46 15.94 29.56
CA GLY A 30 -9.80 14.71 29.94
C GLY A 30 -8.54 14.56 29.11
N ALA A 31 -7.44 14.16 29.76
CA ALA A 31 -6.20 13.87 29.05
C ALA A 31 -6.54 13.06 27.79
N PRO A 32 -5.95 13.38 26.62
CA PRO A 32 -6.24 12.66 25.39
C PRO A 32 -6.15 11.16 25.69
N PRO A 33 -7.14 10.35 25.27
CA PRO A 33 -7.12 8.92 25.56
C PRO A 33 -5.75 8.38 25.18
N ALA A 34 -5.10 7.68 26.12
CA ALA A 34 -3.79 7.08 25.89
C ALA A 34 -3.82 6.36 24.54
N ALA A 35 -2.80 6.60 23.71
CA ALA A 35 -2.73 6.02 22.37
C ALA A 35 -3.01 4.52 22.47
N ALA A 36 -4.05 4.04 21.78
CA ALA A 36 -4.43 2.64 21.85
C ALA A 36 -3.22 1.77 21.51
N LYS A 37 -2.95 0.75 22.31
CA LYS A 37 -1.83 -0.17 22.08
C LYS A 37 -2.05 -0.89 20.75
N VAL A 38 -0.99 -0.99 19.94
CA VAL A 38 -1.00 -1.82 18.73
C VAL A 38 -1.02 -3.28 19.19
N GLU A 39 -2.08 -4.01 18.85
CA GLU A 39 -2.18 -5.46 19.15
C GLU A 39 -2.11 -6.31 17.89
N ARG A 40 -2.40 -5.71 16.73
CA ARG A 40 -2.56 -6.42 15.47
C ARG A 40 -2.01 -5.64 14.29
N LEU A 41 -1.64 -6.37 13.25
CA LEU A 41 -1.21 -5.87 11.97
C LEU A 41 -1.93 -6.61 10.85
N LEU A 42 -2.47 -5.84 9.91
CA LEU A 42 -2.97 -6.34 8.62
C LEU A 42 -2.15 -5.69 7.51
N ILE A 43 -1.55 -6.51 6.63
CA ILE A 43 -0.95 -6.05 5.38
C ILE A 43 -1.83 -6.56 4.23
N VAL A 44 -2.29 -5.64 3.38
CA VAL A 44 -3.03 -5.95 2.15
C VAL A 44 -2.17 -5.53 0.96
N SER A 45 -1.76 -6.49 0.16
CA SER A 45 -1.08 -6.25 -1.13
C SER A 45 -2.11 -6.34 -2.26
N ILE A 46 -2.19 -5.28 -3.08
CA ILE A 46 -2.98 -5.27 -4.31
C ILE A 46 -1.97 -5.42 -5.47
N ASP A 47 -1.95 -6.61 -6.07
CA ASP A 47 -0.94 -7.03 -7.06
C ASP A 47 -0.96 -6.10 -8.28
N GLY A 48 0.21 -5.64 -8.72
CA GLY A 48 0.34 -4.80 -9.91
C GLY A 48 -0.29 -3.40 -9.82
N LEU A 49 -0.67 -2.93 -8.61
CA LEU A 49 -1.33 -1.64 -8.42
C LEU A 49 -0.36 -0.46 -8.63
N ARG A 50 -0.37 0.08 -9.85
CA ARG A 50 0.39 1.29 -10.21
C ARG A 50 -0.27 2.57 -9.65
N PRO A 51 0.49 3.53 -9.08
CA PRO A 51 -0.06 4.72 -8.43
C PRO A 51 -1.03 5.59 -9.24
N ASP A 52 -0.72 5.90 -10.49
CA ASP A 52 -1.60 6.71 -11.36
C ASP A 52 -2.92 6.00 -11.68
N VAL A 53 -2.90 4.66 -11.81
CA VAL A 53 -4.10 3.84 -11.99
C VAL A 53 -4.94 3.88 -10.73
N ALA A 54 -4.31 3.73 -9.56
CA ALA A 54 -4.99 3.86 -8.27
C ALA A 54 -5.70 5.21 -8.13
N LEU A 55 -5.04 6.31 -8.48
CA LEU A 55 -5.59 7.66 -8.38
C LEU A 55 -6.81 7.91 -9.28
N ARG A 56 -6.91 7.19 -10.41
CA ARG A 56 -8.05 7.25 -11.35
C ARG A 56 -9.25 6.42 -10.90
N ALA A 57 -9.05 5.45 -10.01
CA ALA A 57 -10.12 4.58 -9.52
C ALA A 57 -10.96 5.21 -8.40
N ASN A 58 -12.23 4.82 -8.31
CA ASN A 58 -13.06 5.11 -7.15
C ASN A 58 -12.72 4.17 -5.99
N MET A 59 -11.81 4.61 -5.12
CA MET A 59 -11.28 3.83 -3.98
C MET A 59 -11.63 4.44 -2.60
N PRO A 60 -12.90 4.41 -2.17
CA PRO A 60 -13.34 5.05 -0.92
C PRO A 60 -12.66 4.48 0.34
N ASN A 61 -12.34 3.19 0.40
CA ASN A 61 -11.72 2.57 1.58
C ASN A 61 -10.25 2.97 1.70
N MET A 62 -9.46 2.89 0.63
CA MET A 62 -8.07 3.36 0.59
C MET A 62 -8.00 4.86 0.87
N ARG A 63 -8.88 5.68 0.27
CA ARG A 63 -8.95 7.12 0.58
C ARG A 63 -9.29 7.39 2.05
N ALA A 64 -10.12 6.56 2.67
CA ALA A 64 -10.42 6.67 4.10
C ALA A 64 -9.24 6.25 4.99
N LEU A 65 -8.40 5.31 4.56
CA LEU A 65 -7.14 4.98 5.25
C LEU A 65 -6.14 6.14 5.11
N MET A 66 -5.98 6.71 3.91
CA MET A 66 -5.10 7.88 3.68
C MET A 66 -5.47 9.06 4.59
N ARG A 67 -6.77 9.41 4.68
CA ARG A 67 -7.22 10.49 5.58
C ARG A 67 -6.96 10.23 7.06
N ARG A 68 -6.99 8.95 7.47
CA ARG A 68 -6.80 8.53 8.87
C ARG A 68 -5.38 8.02 9.15
N GLY A 69 -4.46 8.22 8.22
CA GLY A 69 -3.15 7.62 8.25
C GLY A 69 -2.11 8.42 7.49
N THR A 70 -1.03 7.74 7.15
CA THR A 70 0.09 8.27 6.40
C THR A 70 0.20 7.50 5.09
N PHE A 71 0.56 8.16 4.00
CA PHE A 71 0.68 7.49 2.70
C PHE A 71 1.78 8.09 1.84
N THR A 72 2.15 7.37 0.78
CA THR A 72 2.88 7.89 -0.38
C THR A 72 2.46 7.12 -1.62
N PHE A 73 2.47 7.79 -2.77
CA PHE A 73 2.35 7.17 -4.08
C PHE A 73 3.71 6.98 -4.78
N TRP A 74 4.79 7.27 -4.06
CA TRP A 74 6.17 7.24 -4.53
C TRP A 74 7.01 6.21 -3.78
N ALA A 75 6.37 5.21 -3.15
CA ALA A 75 7.13 4.08 -2.64
C ALA A 75 7.67 3.27 -3.84
N THR A 76 8.82 2.64 -3.67
CA THR A 76 9.46 1.84 -4.72
C THR A 76 9.46 0.36 -4.36
N THR A 77 9.20 -0.48 -5.35
CA THR A 77 9.38 -1.92 -5.22
C THR A 77 10.85 -2.30 -5.25
N THR A 78 11.12 -3.58 -4.99
CA THR A 78 12.44 -4.17 -5.11
C THR A 78 12.92 -4.19 -6.57
N GLU A 79 14.18 -4.58 -6.79
CA GLU A 79 14.88 -4.41 -8.07
C GLU A 79 14.27 -5.19 -9.25
N THR A 80 13.49 -6.23 -8.99
CA THR A 80 12.95 -7.10 -10.04
C THR A 80 11.58 -6.65 -10.56
N ALA A 81 10.77 -5.93 -9.76
CA ALA A 81 9.36 -5.66 -10.04
C ALA A 81 8.59 -6.90 -10.54
N VAL A 82 8.70 -8.01 -9.79
CA VAL A 82 8.06 -9.31 -10.08
C VAL A 82 7.35 -9.82 -8.84
N THR A 83 6.16 -10.41 -9.01
CA THR A 83 5.25 -10.75 -7.91
C THR A 83 5.91 -11.46 -6.73
N LEU A 84 6.41 -12.69 -6.91
CA LEU A 84 6.90 -13.47 -5.78
C LEU A 84 8.16 -12.85 -5.11
N PRO A 85 9.23 -12.46 -5.85
CA PRO A 85 10.39 -11.82 -5.25
C PRO A 85 10.02 -10.54 -4.48
N SER A 86 9.20 -9.66 -5.06
CA SER A 86 8.75 -8.42 -4.40
C SER A 86 7.98 -8.70 -3.12
N HIS A 87 7.09 -9.69 -3.10
CA HIS A 87 6.35 -10.08 -1.90
C HIS A 87 7.24 -10.70 -0.82
N VAL A 88 8.24 -11.49 -1.21
CA VAL A 88 9.22 -12.01 -0.26
C VAL A 88 10.04 -10.86 0.32
N SER A 89 10.48 -9.89 -0.48
CA SER A 89 11.16 -8.69 0.01
C SER A 89 10.29 -7.90 0.99
N MET A 90 9.01 -7.70 0.65
CA MET A 90 8.01 -7.01 1.49
C MET A 90 7.85 -7.67 2.87
N LEU A 91 7.89 -9.01 2.94
CA LEU A 91 7.69 -9.76 4.17
C LEU A 91 8.96 -10.26 4.84
N THR A 92 10.16 -10.02 4.29
CA THR A 92 11.44 -10.37 4.95
C THR A 92 12.29 -9.14 5.26
N GLY A 93 12.00 -8.01 4.61
CA GLY A 93 12.76 -6.78 4.77
C GLY A 93 14.13 -6.79 4.11
N VAL A 94 14.40 -7.74 3.21
CA VAL A 94 15.65 -7.82 2.46
C VAL A 94 15.39 -7.92 0.96
N THR A 95 16.38 -7.60 0.13
CA THR A 95 16.28 -7.68 -1.32
C THR A 95 16.31 -9.14 -1.84
N PRO A 96 15.95 -9.38 -3.12
CA PRO A 96 16.03 -10.69 -3.77
C PRO A 96 17.40 -11.34 -3.72
N GLU A 97 18.47 -10.56 -3.80
CA GLU A 97 19.84 -11.05 -3.63
C GLU A 97 20.05 -11.74 -2.29
N ARG A 98 19.40 -11.26 -1.23
CA ARG A 98 19.57 -11.78 0.11
C ARG A 98 18.58 -12.87 0.46
N HIS A 99 17.30 -12.70 0.14
CA HIS A 99 16.32 -13.75 0.42
C HIS A 99 16.36 -14.92 -0.57
N ARG A 100 17.10 -14.80 -1.69
CA ARG A 100 17.36 -15.85 -2.69
C ARG A 100 16.12 -16.36 -3.43
N ILE A 101 15.03 -15.59 -3.45
CA ILE A 101 13.82 -15.93 -4.22
C ILE A 101 13.78 -15.06 -5.46
N TRP A 102 14.08 -15.66 -6.61
CA TRP A 102 14.13 -14.97 -7.90
C TRP A 102 13.05 -15.44 -8.89
N TRP A 103 12.41 -16.56 -8.60
CA TRP A 103 11.45 -17.20 -9.49
C TRP A 103 10.04 -16.67 -9.27
N ASP A 104 9.19 -16.90 -10.28
CA ASP A 104 7.78 -16.50 -10.24
C ASP A 104 6.83 -17.54 -10.87
N ILE A 105 7.35 -18.43 -11.71
CA ILE A 105 6.60 -19.52 -12.37
C ILE A 105 7.23 -20.87 -12.02
N ASP A 106 8.53 -21.01 -12.24
CA ASP A 106 9.27 -22.26 -12.00
C ASP A 106 10.33 -22.04 -10.92
N PRO A 107 10.22 -22.70 -9.75
CA PRO A 107 11.21 -22.61 -8.68
C PRO A 107 12.58 -23.20 -9.02
N GLY A 108 12.70 -23.97 -10.11
CA GLY A 108 13.90 -24.71 -10.44
C GLY A 108 14.16 -25.89 -9.48
N PRO A 109 15.30 -26.59 -9.63
CA PRO A 109 15.57 -27.85 -8.95
C PRO A 109 16.09 -27.74 -7.50
N ASP A 110 16.39 -26.54 -6.99
CA ASP A 110 17.06 -26.32 -5.68
C ASP A 110 16.14 -25.77 -4.57
N ASP A 111 16.65 -25.79 -3.32
CA ASP A 111 16.07 -25.33 -2.05
C ASP A 111 15.59 -23.84 -1.99
N GLN A 112 15.47 -23.14 -3.12
CA GLN A 112 14.89 -21.78 -3.23
C GLN A 112 13.35 -21.76 -3.15
N GLN A 113 12.74 -22.81 -2.60
CA GLN A 113 11.31 -22.82 -2.31
C GLN A 113 10.96 -22.03 -1.04
N ARG A 114 11.98 -21.55 -0.31
CA ARG A 114 11.81 -20.80 0.95
C ARG A 114 12.78 -19.63 1.02
N PRO A 115 12.35 -18.47 1.55
CA PRO A 115 13.26 -17.34 1.71
C PRO A 115 14.38 -17.68 2.68
N ALA A 116 15.59 -17.18 2.42
CA ALA A 116 16.74 -17.35 3.32
C ALA A 116 16.61 -16.54 4.64
N PHE A 117 15.60 -15.69 4.75
CA PHE A 117 15.27 -14.86 5.91
C PHE A 117 13.86 -15.20 6.40
N PRO A 118 13.59 -15.18 7.71
CA PRO A 118 12.25 -15.45 8.23
C PRO A 118 11.27 -14.39 7.71
N THR A 119 10.10 -14.84 7.25
CA THR A 119 9.03 -13.90 6.89
C THR A 119 8.43 -13.28 8.14
N LEU A 120 7.71 -12.17 8.00
CA LEU A 120 7.00 -11.51 9.10
C LEU A 120 6.04 -12.46 9.82
N LEU A 121 5.40 -13.35 9.06
CA LEU A 121 4.47 -14.35 9.58
C LEU A 121 5.20 -15.42 10.40
N GLU A 122 6.40 -15.81 9.99
CA GLU A 122 7.27 -16.71 10.75
C GLU A 122 7.84 -16.02 12.00
N LEU A 123 8.37 -14.80 11.87
CA LEU A 123 8.90 -14.01 12.97
C LEU A 123 7.84 -13.75 14.05
N ALA A 124 6.61 -13.39 13.65
CA ALA A 124 5.50 -13.19 14.56
C ALA A 124 5.21 -14.46 15.39
N ARG A 125 5.12 -15.62 14.74
CA ARG A 125 4.88 -16.92 15.42
C ARG A 125 6.02 -17.30 16.35
N ASN A 126 7.27 -17.09 15.93
CA ASN A 126 8.44 -17.35 16.75
C ASN A 126 8.50 -16.46 18.01
N ASN A 127 7.77 -15.34 18.02
CA ASN A 127 7.63 -14.44 19.16
C ASN A 127 6.25 -14.55 19.86
N GLY A 128 5.54 -15.66 19.65
CA GLY A 128 4.30 -15.97 20.37
C GLY A 128 3.05 -15.26 19.86
N LEU A 129 3.12 -14.57 18.71
CA LEU A 129 1.95 -13.99 18.06
C LEU A 129 1.26 -14.98 17.12
N THR A 130 -0.04 -14.81 16.96
CA THR A 130 -0.85 -15.59 16.02
C THR A 130 -0.76 -14.98 14.63
N ALA A 131 -0.56 -15.80 13.59
CA ALA A 131 -0.42 -15.33 12.20
C ALA A 131 -1.37 -16.06 11.24
N GLY A 132 -1.93 -15.31 10.28
CA GLY A 132 -2.81 -15.85 9.24
C GLY A 132 -2.51 -15.27 7.85
N MET A 133 -3.02 -15.92 6.80
CA MET A 133 -2.77 -15.48 5.42
C MET A 133 -3.91 -15.84 4.48
N ALA A 134 -4.24 -14.98 3.52
CA ALA A 134 -5.12 -15.31 2.40
C ALA A 134 -4.56 -14.72 1.11
N VAL A 135 -4.24 -15.57 0.13
CA VAL A 135 -3.58 -15.14 -1.11
C VAL A 135 -4.29 -15.69 -2.35
N GLY A 136 -4.31 -14.93 -3.43
CA GLY A 136 -4.90 -15.34 -4.70
C GLY A 136 -4.03 -16.17 -5.66
N LYS A 137 -2.71 -16.23 -5.43
CA LYS A 137 -1.75 -16.95 -6.30
C LYS A 137 -1.05 -18.10 -5.52
N PRO A 138 -1.02 -19.35 -6.02
CA PRO A 138 -0.49 -20.51 -5.28
C PRO A 138 0.96 -20.35 -4.82
N LYS A 139 1.81 -19.76 -5.68
CA LYS A 139 3.23 -19.50 -5.41
C LYS A 139 3.49 -18.67 -4.14
N LEU A 140 2.54 -17.84 -3.73
CA LEU A 140 2.64 -17.02 -2.51
C LEU A 140 2.49 -17.86 -1.23
N GLY A 141 2.18 -19.15 -1.32
CA GLY A 141 2.27 -20.09 -0.19
C GLY A 141 3.64 -20.08 0.49
N VAL A 142 4.71 -19.76 -0.25
CA VAL A 142 6.09 -19.58 0.25
C VAL A 142 6.17 -18.55 1.39
N LEU A 143 5.29 -17.56 1.41
CA LEU A 143 5.27 -16.51 2.44
C LEU A 143 4.91 -17.03 3.84
N ALA A 144 4.32 -18.23 3.94
CA ALA A 144 4.11 -18.91 5.21
C ALA A 144 5.43 -19.26 5.94
N GLY A 145 6.57 -19.25 5.24
CA GLY A 145 7.90 -19.50 5.80
C GLY A 145 8.20 -20.99 6.00
N GLY A 146 9.07 -21.30 6.96
CA GLY A 146 9.59 -22.65 7.17
C GLY A 146 8.54 -23.70 7.61
N LYS A 147 7.35 -23.28 8.05
CA LYS A 147 6.27 -24.16 8.47
C LYS A 147 4.92 -23.61 7.99
N PRO A 148 4.01 -24.47 7.50
CA PRO A 148 2.66 -24.05 7.12
C PRO A 148 1.97 -23.24 8.22
N LEU A 149 1.15 -22.28 7.81
CA LEU A 149 0.31 -21.50 8.73
C LEU A 149 -0.91 -22.32 9.13
N SER A 150 -1.26 -22.27 10.42
CA SER A 150 -2.47 -22.93 10.94
C SER A 150 -3.75 -22.35 10.33
N TRP A 151 -3.74 -21.08 9.93
CA TRP A 151 -4.87 -20.41 9.28
C TRP A 151 -4.39 -19.76 8.00
N SER A 152 -4.53 -20.47 6.89
CA SER A 152 -4.21 -19.93 5.58
C SER A 152 -5.21 -20.35 4.51
N PHE A 153 -5.38 -19.47 3.53
CA PHE A 153 -6.03 -19.77 2.26
C PHE A 153 -5.01 -19.55 1.14
N VAL A 154 -4.67 -20.64 0.44
CA VAL A 154 -3.82 -20.66 -0.74
C VAL A 154 -4.55 -21.51 -1.78
N PRO A 155 -4.95 -20.97 -2.94
CA PRO A 155 -5.67 -21.72 -3.96
C PRO A 155 -4.74 -22.71 -4.65
N GLU A 156 -5.31 -23.74 -5.28
CA GLU A 156 -4.55 -24.68 -6.12
C GLU A 156 -4.07 -24.03 -7.42
N LEU A 157 -4.88 -23.14 -8.01
CA LEU A 157 -4.59 -22.49 -9.30
C LEU A 157 -4.63 -20.97 -9.21
N TYR A 158 -5.79 -20.42 -8.88
CA TYR A 158 -6.01 -18.98 -8.79
C TYR A 158 -7.27 -18.74 -7.96
N ALA A 159 -7.28 -17.67 -7.17
CA ALA A 159 -8.48 -17.16 -6.53
C ALA A 159 -8.55 -15.65 -6.72
N ASN A 160 -9.69 -15.17 -7.19
CA ASN A 160 -9.91 -13.74 -7.43
C ASN A 160 -10.02 -12.93 -6.13
N ASP A 161 -10.02 -11.60 -6.22
CA ASP A 161 -10.05 -10.70 -5.07
C ASP A 161 -11.22 -11.00 -4.13
N ASP A 162 -12.38 -11.30 -4.71
CA ASP A 162 -13.61 -11.64 -4.02
C ASP A 162 -13.50 -12.89 -3.14
N GLN A 163 -12.90 -13.96 -3.69
CA GLN A 163 -12.65 -15.19 -2.95
C GLN A 163 -11.64 -14.96 -1.84
N VAL A 164 -10.54 -14.27 -2.14
CA VAL A 164 -9.51 -13.95 -1.14
C VAL A 164 -10.09 -13.12 0.00
N ALA A 165 -10.85 -12.07 -0.29
CA ALA A 165 -11.43 -11.20 0.71
C ALA A 165 -12.44 -11.94 1.62
N ARG A 166 -13.23 -12.87 1.05
CA ARG A 166 -14.13 -13.72 1.84
C ARG A 166 -13.37 -14.65 2.78
N GLU A 167 -12.32 -15.32 2.29
CA GLU A 167 -11.51 -16.21 3.13
C GLU A 167 -10.72 -15.43 4.19
N ALA A 168 -10.22 -14.25 3.84
CA ALA A 168 -9.58 -13.35 4.80
C ALA A 168 -10.56 -12.94 5.92
N ALA A 169 -11.78 -12.53 5.56
CA ALA A 169 -12.83 -12.20 6.52
C ALA A 169 -13.21 -13.39 7.42
N ARG A 170 -13.29 -14.61 6.85
CA ARG A 170 -13.53 -15.84 7.61
C ARG A 170 -12.42 -16.13 8.62
N ILE A 171 -11.16 -16.08 8.19
CA ILE A 171 -9.99 -16.24 9.10
C ILE A 171 -10.03 -15.20 10.23
N ILE A 172 -10.38 -13.94 9.93
CA ILE A 172 -10.50 -12.90 10.95
C ILE A 172 -11.62 -13.23 11.95
N ALA A 173 -12.80 -13.64 11.47
CA ALA A 173 -13.94 -13.95 12.30
C ALA A 173 -13.68 -15.14 13.24
N ASP A 174 -13.11 -16.22 12.68
CA ASP A 174 -12.96 -17.50 13.38
C ASP A 174 -11.71 -17.55 14.26
N HIS A 175 -10.61 -16.91 13.83
CA HIS A 175 -9.29 -17.12 14.43
C HIS A 175 -8.61 -15.84 14.93
N ARG A 176 -9.07 -14.66 14.48
CA ARG A 176 -8.60 -13.35 14.98
C ARG A 176 -7.07 -13.22 15.04
N PRO A 177 -6.33 -13.54 13.96
CA PRO A 177 -4.87 -13.51 13.98
C PRO A 177 -4.34 -12.11 14.35
N GLN A 178 -3.20 -12.08 15.04
CA GLN A 178 -2.53 -10.83 15.39
C GLN A 178 -1.73 -10.26 14.22
N VAL A 179 -1.22 -11.10 13.33
CA VAL A 179 -0.55 -10.66 12.10
C VAL A 179 -1.21 -11.34 10.91
N MET A 180 -1.64 -10.57 9.92
CA MET A 180 -2.30 -11.12 8.75
C MET A 180 -1.79 -10.49 7.46
N PHE A 181 -1.52 -11.33 6.46
CA PHE A 181 -1.21 -10.92 5.10
C PHE A 181 -2.36 -11.31 4.15
N VAL A 182 -2.80 -10.38 3.31
CA VAL A 182 -3.84 -10.56 2.31
C VAL A 182 -3.33 -10.10 0.95
N HIS A 183 -3.53 -10.91 -0.09
CA HIS A 183 -3.09 -10.61 -1.45
C HIS A 183 -4.24 -10.69 -2.46
N LEU A 184 -4.54 -9.56 -3.10
CA LEU A 184 -5.61 -9.37 -4.09
C LEU A 184 -5.00 -9.35 -5.51
N PRO A 185 -5.15 -10.42 -6.33
CA PRO A 185 -4.43 -10.59 -7.59
C PRO A 185 -5.03 -9.92 -8.83
N ASP A 186 -6.29 -9.47 -8.80
CA ASP A 186 -7.03 -9.20 -10.05
C ASP A 186 -6.49 -7.98 -10.81
N THR A 187 -5.88 -7.03 -10.10
CA THR A 187 -5.33 -5.79 -10.70
C THR A 187 -4.15 -6.05 -11.62
N ASP A 188 -3.25 -6.95 -11.23
CA ASP A 188 -2.15 -7.42 -12.08
C ASP A 188 -2.67 -8.26 -13.25
N ALA A 189 -3.59 -9.18 -12.99
CA ALA A 189 -4.19 -10.01 -14.03
C ALA A 189 -4.89 -9.17 -15.12
N ALA A 190 -5.61 -8.12 -14.73
CA ALA A 190 -6.21 -7.17 -15.67
C ALA A 190 -5.17 -6.30 -16.37
N GLY A 191 -4.07 -5.95 -15.70
CA GLY A 191 -2.92 -5.28 -16.31
C GLY A 191 -2.32 -6.10 -17.45
N HIS A 192 -2.09 -7.39 -17.22
CA HIS A 192 -1.64 -8.32 -18.26
C HIS A 192 -2.68 -8.53 -19.38
N GLY A 193 -3.94 -8.71 -19.02
CA GLY A 193 -5.01 -9.01 -19.99
C GLY A 193 -5.42 -7.83 -20.87
N SER A 194 -5.57 -6.64 -20.28
CA SER A 194 -6.17 -5.46 -20.93
C SER A 194 -5.23 -4.26 -21.03
N GLY A 195 -4.07 -4.33 -20.37
CA GLY A 195 -3.07 -3.29 -20.37
C GLY A 195 -3.15 -2.38 -19.13
N TRP A 196 -1.99 -1.99 -18.59
CA TRP A 196 -1.93 -1.11 -17.43
C TRP A 196 -2.51 0.28 -17.74
N GLY A 197 -3.50 0.69 -16.96
CA GLY A 197 -4.24 1.95 -17.10
C GLY A 197 -5.47 1.87 -17.99
N SER A 198 -5.83 0.68 -18.47
CA SER A 198 -7.09 0.44 -19.19
C SER A 198 -8.32 0.63 -18.29
N PRO A 199 -9.51 0.90 -18.86
CA PRO A 199 -10.75 0.93 -18.09
C PRO A 199 -11.04 -0.38 -17.33
N GLU A 200 -10.65 -1.53 -17.88
CA GLU A 200 -10.80 -2.85 -17.27
C GLU A 200 -9.94 -2.98 -16.02
N GLN A 201 -8.66 -2.59 -16.08
CA GLN A 201 -7.80 -2.59 -14.90
C GLN A 201 -8.28 -1.60 -13.83
N ILE A 202 -8.81 -0.43 -14.22
CA ILE A 202 -9.36 0.52 -13.23
C ILE A 202 -10.52 -0.10 -12.47
N LYS A 203 -11.41 -0.86 -13.14
CA LYS A 203 -12.51 -1.57 -12.48
C LYS A 203 -12.01 -2.63 -11.49
N THR A 204 -10.90 -3.32 -11.78
CA THR A 204 -10.32 -4.27 -10.81
C THR A 204 -9.71 -3.55 -9.61
N VAL A 205 -9.17 -2.34 -9.76
CA VAL A 205 -8.75 -1.51 -8.62
C VAL A 205 -9.95 -1.11 -7.74
N GLU A 206 -11.07 -0.74 -8.36
CA GLU A 206 -12.32 -0.46 -7.62
C GLU A 206 -12.83 -1.71 -6.89
N ASN A 207 -12.71 -2.89 -7.51
CA ASN A 207 -13.04 -4.16 -6.86
C ASN A 207 -12.11 -4.47 -5.68
N ALA A 208 -10.80 -4.27 -5.85
CA ALA A 208 -9.81 -4.45 -4.80
C ALA A 208 -10.08 -3.52 -3.60
N ASP A 209 -10.49 -2.27 -3.83
CA ASP A 209 -10.93 -1.36 -2.75
C ASP A 209 -12.17 -1.87 -2.03
N ARG A 210 -13.17 -2.37 -2.76
CA ARG A 210 -14.37 -2.98 -2.16
C ARG A 210 -14.01 -4.22 -1.33
N CYS A 211 -13.11 -5.06 -1.82
CA CYS A 211 -12.58 -6.24 -1.13
C CYS A 211 -11.79 -5.87 0.14
N LEU A 212 -10.97 -4.82 0.09
CA LEU A 212 -10.36 -4.21 1.28
C LEU A 212 -11.45 -3.81 2.30
N GLY A 213 -12.55 -3.20 1.84
CA GLY A 213 -13.71 -2.89 2.69
C GLY A 213 -14.31 -4.11 3.40
N VAL A 214 -14.37 -5.28 2.74
CA VAL A 214 -14.83 -6.54 3.34
C VAL A 214 -13.89 -6.98 4.47
N VAL A 215 -12.58 -6.95 4.25
CA VAL A 215 -11.57 -7.35 5.25
C VAL A 215 -11.57 -6.39 6.45
N LEU A 216 -11.63 -5.08 6.20
CA LEU A 216 -11.75 -4.05 7.25
C LEU A 216 -13.07 -4.19 8.02
N GLY A 217 -14.16 -4.53 7.32
CA GLY A 217 -15.46 -4.81 7.91
C GLY A 217 -15.43 -6.00 8.87
N ALA A 218 -14.70 -7.07 8.51
CA ALA A 218 -14.51 -8.23 9.40
C ALA A 218 -13.74 -7.85 10.68
N LEU A 219 -12.67 -7.06 10.57
CA LEU A 219 -11.96 -6.52 11.74
C LEU A 219 -12.87 -5.66 12.61
N ASN A 220 -13.70 -4.80 12.00
CA ASN A 220 -14.60 -3.92 12.73
C ASN A 220 -15.68 -4.72 13.48
N THR A 221 -16.32 -5.69 12.81
CA THR A 221 -17.35 -6.56 13.40
C THR A 221 -16.78 -7.40 14.55
N ALA A 222 -15.54 -7.86 14.43
CA ALA A 222 -14.85 -8.59 15.50
C ALA A 222 -14.33 -7.69 16.64
N GLY A 223 -14.52 -6.36 16.57
CA GLY A 223 -14.05 -5.39 17.55
C GLY A 223 -12.53 -5.16 17.55
N LEU A 224 -11.84 -5.57 16.48
CA LEU A 224 -10.38 -5.61 16.40
C LEU A 224 -9.79 -4.34 15.76
N LEU A 225 -10.54 -3.69 14.87
CA LEU A 225 -10.04 -2.61 14.00
C LEU A 225 -9.36 -1.46 14.77
N ARG A 226 -9.84 -1.11 15.97
CA ARG A 226 -9.25 -0.03 16.79
C ARG A 226 -7.84 -0.33 17.32
N THR A 227 -7.47 -1.60 17.35
CA THR A 227 -6.16 -2.09 17.83
C THR A 227 -5.27 -2.59 16.69
N THR A 228 -5.74 -2.47 15.45
CA THR A 228 -5.05 -2.96 14.25
C THR A 228 -4.40 -1.82 13.49
N VAL A 229 -3.10 -1.95 13.23
CA VAL A 229 -2.43 -1.18 12.17
C VAL A 229 -2.69 -1.87 10.83
N VAL A 230 -3.11 -1.11 9.83
CA VAL A 230 -3.36 -1.59 8.47
C VAL A 230 -2.33 -0.95 7.53
N ILE A 231 -1.65 -1.77 6.75
CA ILE A 231 -0.81 -1.35 5.62
C ILE A 231 -1.48 -1.83 4.33
N VAL A 232 -1.68 -0.94 3.37
CA VAL A 232 -2.11 -1.26 2.00
C VAL A 232 -1.00 -0.84 1.06
N THR A 233 -0.52 -1.76 0.22
CA THR A 233 0.58 -1.53 -0.71
C THR A 233 0.39 -2.35 -1.98
N ALA A 234 1.33 -2.23 -2.91
CA ALA A 234 1.50 -3.14 -4.03
C ALA A 234 2.90 -3.76 -4.01
N ASP A 235 3.10 -4.77 -4.83
CA ASP A 235 4.38 -5.43 -5.09
C ASP A 235 5.08 -4.89 -6.34
N HIS A 236 4.35 -4.37 -7.32
CA HIS A 236 4.88 -3.63 -8.47
C HIS A 236 3.77 -2.83 -9.16
N GLY A 237 4.14 -2.02 -10.15
CA GLY A 237 3.25 -1.49 -11.18
C GLY A 237 3.45 -2.22 -12.51
N GLY A 238 3.20 -1.55 -13.64
CA GLY A 238 3.41 -2.15 -14.96
C GLY A 238 3.20 -1.14 -16.09
N MET A 239 3.35 -1.58 -17.34
CA MET A 239 3.17 -0.76 -18.53
C MET A 239 2.87 -1.62 -19.75
N GLY A 240 1.96 -1.16 -20.62
CA GLY A 240 1.45 -2.03 -21.68
C GLY A 240 0.84 -3.25 -21.03
N HIS A 241 1.26 -4.44 -21.43
CA HIS A 241 0.77 -5.73 -20.89
C HIS A 241 1.81 -6.45 -19.99
N SER A 242 2.85 -5.74 -19.54
CA SER A 242 3.96 -6.36 -18.80
C SER A 242 4.49 -5.43 -17.71
N HIS A 243 5.40 -5.96 -16.90
CA HIS A 243 6.16 -5.20 -15.92
C HIS A 243 7.65 -5.55 -16.04
N TYR A 244 8.53 -4.58 -15.77
CA TYR A 244 9.96 -4.71 -15.96
C TYR A 244 10.71 -3.99 -14.83
N GLY A 245 11.74 -4.63 -14.26
CA GLY A 245 12.50 -4.10 -13.12
C GLY A 245 13.14 -2.72 -13.33
N ASN A 246 13.42 -2.32 -14.58
CA ASN A 246 14.06 -1.04 -14.90
C ASN A 246 13.08 0.08 -15.32
N ASP A 247 11.77 -0.19 -15.40
CA ASP A 247 10.80 0.84 -15.78
C ASP A 247 10.19 1.51 -14.53
N PRO A 248 10.28 2.86 -14.38
CA PRO A 248 9.69 3.56 -13.24
C PRO A 248 8.20 3.27 -13.02
N ARG A 249 7.42 2.99 -14.08
CA ARG A 249 6.00 2.62 -13.99
C ARG A 249 5.76 1.24 -13.40
N SER A 250 6.75 0.35 -13.51
CA SER A 250 6.76 -0.94 -12.83
C SER A 250 7.30 -0.85 -11.42
N ARG A 251 8.13 0.16 -11.12
CA ARG A 251 8.78 0.28 -9.82
C ARG A 251 7.99 1.04 -8.78
N HIS A 252 7.24 2.07 -9.14
CA HIS A 252 6.49 2.85 -8.16
C HIS A 252 5.20 2.14 -7.76
N ILE A 253 4.94 2.15 -6.45
CA ILE A 253 3.81 1.49 -5.79
C ILE A 253 3.18 2.45 -4.76
N PRO A 254 1.87 2.37 -4.50
CA PRO A 254 1.27 3.03 -3.37
C PRO A 254 1.73 2.36 -2.08
N TRP A 255 1.90 3.14 -1.01
CA TRP A 255 2.10 2.64 0.33
C TRP A 255 1.28 3.48 1.30
N ILE A 256 0.29 2.88 1.96
CA ILE A 256 -0.66 3.52 2.86
C ILE A 256 -0.61 2.78 4.19
N ILE A 257 -0.44 3.51 5.29
CA ILE A 257 -0.48 2.96 6.65
C ILE A 257 -1.47 3.75 7.51
N ALA A 258 -2.32 3.08 8.28
CA ALA A 258 -3.25 3.72 9.20
C ALA A 258 -3.53 2.84 10.43
N GLY A 259 -3.83 3.45 11.57
CA GLY A 259 -4.15 2.72 12.80
C GLY A 259 -3.59 3.39 14.06
N PRO A 260 -3.63 2.69 15.21
CA PRO A 260 -3.08 3.21 16.46
C PRO A 260 -1.61 3.58 16.32
N GLY A 261 -1.23 4.76 16.82
CA GLY A 261 0.16 5.24 16.81
C GLY A 261 0.67 5.78 15.47
N ILE A 262 -0.16 5.80 14.41
CA ILE A 262 0.19 6.32 13.08
C ILE A 262 -0.27 7.77 12.93
N ARG A 263 0.56 8.62 12.33
CA ARG A 263 0.22 10.01 11.99
C ARG A 263 -0.89 10.03 10.97
N GLN A 264 -1.79 11.01 11.08
CA GLN A 264 -2.98 11.11 10.25
C GLN A 264 -2.84 12.22 9.22
N ASN A 265 -3.46 12.01 8.05
CA ASN A 265 -3.51 12.96 6.95
C ASN A 265 -2.12 13.46 6.52
N LEU A 266 -1.13 12.55 6.47
CA LEU A 266 0.24 12.87 6.10
C LEU A 266 0.61 12.19 4.78
N ASP A 267 0.91 13.01 3.76
CA ASP A 267 1.56 12.53 2.54
C ASP A 267 3.08 12.58 2.75
N LEU A 268 3.75 11.43 2.78
CA LEU A 268 5.20 11.35 2.93
C LEU A 268 5.95 11.96 1.75
N ALA A 269 5.31 12.12 0.59
CA ALA A 269 5.92 12.84 -0.53
C ALA A 269 6.19 14.33 -0.20
N SER A 270 5.53 14.87 0.83
CA SER A 270 5.82 16.22 1.35
C SER A 270 7.09 16.31 2.20
N ILE A 271 7.70 15.18 2.57
CA ILE A 271 8.92 15.10 3.38
C ILE A 271 10.06 14.62 2.49
N TYR A 272 10.88 15.56 1.99
CA TYR A 272 11.90 15.28 0.98
C TYR A 272 12.90 14.18 1.37
N SER A 273 13.26 14.07 2.66
CA SER A 273 14.21 13.07 3.16
C SER A 273 13.62 11.66 3.31
N VAL A 274 12.30 11.50 3.17
CA VAL A 274 11.64 10.20 3.29
C VAL A 274 11.52 9.54 1.93
N ARG A 275 12.04 8.32 1.86
CA ARG A 275 11.79 7.37 0.78
C ARG A 275 11.27 6.10 1.42
N VAL A 276 10.34 5.43 0.75
CA VAL A 276 9.74 4.17 1.21
C VAL A 276 10.02 3.13 0.16
N ARG A 277 10.58 2.00 0.56
CA ARG A 277 10.77 0.82 -0.29
C ARG A 277 9.91 -0.34 0.20
N THR A 278 9.71 -1.35 -0.65
CA THR A 278 8.93 -2.52 -0.27
C THR A 278 9.47 -3.20 1.00
N GLU A 279 10.80 -3.29 1.15
CA GLU A 279 11.48 -3.88 2.32
C GLU A 279 11.18 -3.12 3.62
N ASP A 280 10.91 -1.82 3.52
CA ASP A 280 10.58 -0.97 4.68
C ASP A 280 9.22 -1.37 5.29
N THR A 281 8.36 -2.09 4.55
CA THR A 281 7.10 -2.64 5.05
C THR A 281 7.34 -3.63 6.19
N PHE A 282 8.27 -4.59 6.03
CA PHE A 282 8.65 -5.53 7.08
C PHE A 282 9.20 -4.81 8.31
N ALA A 283 10.11 -3.85 8.09
CA ALA A 283 10.77 -3.14 9.17
C ALA A 283 9.76 -2.29 9.97
N THR A 284 8.86 -1.61 9.26
CA THR A 284 7.76 -0.84 9.86
C THR A 284 6.81 -1.73 10.62
N ALA A 285 6.42 -2.88 10.06
CA ALA A 285 5.58 -3.88 10.70
C ALA A 285 6.18 -4.38 12.03
N CYS A 286 7.47 -4.70 12.04
CA CYS A 286 8.16 -5.11 13.25
C CYS A 286 8.17 -4.00 14.31
N ALA A 287 8.48 -2.77 13.89
CA ALA A 287 8.53 -1.62 14.79
C ALA A 287 7.17 -1.29 15.43
N VAL A 288 6.06 -1.35 14.68
CA VAL A 288 4.72 -1.07 15.23
C VAL A 288 4.20 -2.18 16.14
N LEU A 289 4.58 -3.44 15.89
CA LEU A 289 4.20 -4.59 16.72
C LEU A 289 5.14 -4.79 17.92
N GLY A 290 6.29 -4.11 17.95
CA GLY A 290 7.34 -4.36 18.94
C GLY A 290 8.02 -5.72 18.76
N LEU A 291 8.04 -6.27 17.55
CA LEU A 291 8.80 -7.47 17.22
C LEU A 291 10.30 -7.17 17.15
N PRO A 292 11.19 -8.13 17.45
CA PRO A 292 12.62 -7.96 17.29
C PRO A 292 12.96 -7.58 15.84
N LEU A 293 13.61 -6.43 15.66
CA LEU A 293 14.12 -5.98 14.37
C LEU A 293 15.61 -6.33 14.27
N ASP A 294 15.93 -7.30 13.42
CA ASP A 294 17.33 -7.60 13.11
C ASP A 294 17.97 -6.37 12.43
N ARG A 295 19.20 -6.02 12.81
CA ARG A 295 19.96 -4.95 12.17
C ARG A 295 20.46 -5.36 10.78
N ASN A 296 20.48 -6.66 10.49
CA ASN A 296 20.93 -7.26 9.25
C ASN A 296 19.82 -7.40 8.18
N ILE A 297 18.84 -6.49 8.18
CA ILE A 297 17.87 -6.34 7.09
C ILE A 297 18.16 -5.08 6.29
N ASP A 298 17.66 -5.01 5.06
CA ASP A 298 17.84 -3.84 4.19
C ASP A 298 16.78 -2.76 4.45
N GLY A 299 15.58 -3.18 4.83
CA GLY A 299 14.46 -2.31 5.16
C GLY A 299 14.71 -1.46 6.41
N ARG A 300 14.14 -0.27 6.44
CA ARG A 300 14.16 0.64 7.58
C ARG A 300 12.72 0.99 7.99
N PRO A 301 12.39 1.05 9.29
CA PRO A 301 11.07 1.47 9.69
C PRO A 301 10.78 2.89 9.19
N VAL A 302 9.60 3.11 8.61
CA VAL A 302 9.15 4.43 8.17
C VAL A 302 8.71 5.24 9.39
N THR A 303 9.69 5.68 10.20
CA THR A 303 9.45 6.38 11.48
C THR A 303 8.70 7.69 11.30
N ALA A 304 8.82 8.32 10.13
CA ALA A 304 8.05 9.51 9.76
C ALA A 304 6.52 9.28 9.76
N ALA A 305 6.06 8.03 9.63
CA ALA A 305 4.64 7.70 9.73
C ALA A 305 4.13 7.55 11.17
N MET A 306 5.02 7.52 12.18
CA MET A 306 4.65 7.20 13.57
C MET A 306 4.53 8.47 14.43
N VAL A 307 3.53 8.51 15.32
CA VAL A 307 3.37 9.61 16.29
C VAL A 307 4.54 9.61 17.28
N ASN A 308 4.83 8.43 17.85
CA ASN A 308 5.93 8.21 18.80
C ASN A 308 6.75 6.99 18.33
N PRO A 309 7.71 7.16 17.41
CA PRO A 309 8.54 6.05 16.95
C PRO A 309 9.38 5.48 18.12
N PRO A 310 9.60 4.15 18.16
CA PRO A 310 10.51 3.54 19.14
C PRO A 310 11.90 4.21 19.14
N ALA A 311 12.44 4.46 20.34
CA ALA A 311 13.76 5.08 20.50
C ALA A 311 14.87 4.21 19.89
N GLY A 312 15.88 4.85 19.30
CA GLY A 312 17.02 4.15 18.68
C GLY A 312 16.79 3.67 17.24
N LEU A 313 15.59 3.86 16.69
CA LEU A 313 15.36 3.78 15.25
C LEU A 313 15.90 5.06 14.60
N GLN A 314 17.16 5.03 14.16
CA GLN A 314 17.78 6.16 13.45
C GLN A 314 17.00 6.47 12.17
N PRO A 315 16.67 7.75 11.91
CA PRO A 315 16.14 8.14 10.62
C PRO A 315 17.31 8.33 9.63
N GLU A 316 16.96 8.11 8.37
CA GLU A 316 17.63 8.61 7.16
C GLU A 316 18.71 7.73 6.53
N TRP A 317 18.43 7.47 5.27
CA TRP A 317 18.99 6.48 4.39
C TRP A 317 20.15 7.09 3.57
N GLN A 318 21.10 6.25 3.17
CA GLN A 318 22.04 6.54 2.09
C GLN A 318 21.45 6.00 0.79
N VAL A 319 21.46 6.82 -0.26
CA VAL A 319 20.94 6.48 -1.60
C VAL A 319 21.74 5.28 -2.17
N PRO A 320 21.10 4.12 -2.44
CA PRO A 320 21.67 2.98 -3.14
C PRO A 320 22.17 3.45 -4.48
N ALA A 321 23.27 2.86 -4.94
CA ALA A 321 23.96 3.28 -6.15
C ALA A 321 23.06 3.36 -7.40
N TRP A 322 21.94 2.62 -7.44
CA TRP A 322 21.01 2.58 -8.58
C TRP A 322 19.91 3.66 -8.56
N ASP A 323 19.65 4.28 -7.40
CA ASP A 323 18.72 5.42 -7.25
C ASP A 323 19.48 6.77 -7.27
N GLN A 324 20.81 6.71 -7.33
CA GLN A 324 21.59 7.86 -7.75
C GLN A 324 21.22 8.17 -9.20
N PRO A 325 21.05 9.44 -9.59
CA PRO A 325 21.03 9.76 -11.01
C PRO A 325 22.27 9.12 -11.64
N ALA A 326 22.10 8.48 -12.80
CA ALA A 326 23.25 8.01 -13.57
C ALA A 326 24.24 9.19 -13.64
N PRO A 327 25.55 8.96 -13.43
CA PRO A 327 26.52 10.01 -13.70
C PRO A 327 26.22 10.57 -15.10
N ASP A 328 26.31 11.90 -15.24
CA ASP A 328 26.11 12.54 -16.55
C ASP A 328 26.85 11.69 -17.59
N PRO A 329 26.21 11.35 -18.73
CA PRO A 329 26.89 10.58 -19.76
C PRO A 329 28.20 11.30 -20.04
N ASP A 330 29.30 10.54 -20.05
CA ASP A 330 30.60 11.09 -20.40
C ASP A 330 30.42 11.98 -21.65
N PRO A 331 31.02 13.18 -21.68
CA PRO A 331 30.96 14.02 -22.87
C PRO A 331 31.34 13.15 -24.07
N PRO A 332 30.60 13.23 -25.19
CA PRO A 332 30.69 12.27 -26.27
C PRO A 332 32.16 12.03 -26.60
N GLN A 333 32.60 10.79 -26.41
CA GLN A 333 33.95 10.37 -26.77
C GLN A 333 34.15 10.75 -28.24
N PRO A 334 35.28 11.41 -28.60
CA PRO A 334 35.52 11.75 -29.99
C PRO A 334 35.51 10.47 -30.81
N ASP A 335 34.55 10.41 -31.73
CA ASP A 335 34.40 9.48 -32.85
C ASP A 335 35.60 8.51 -32.99
N MET A 336 35.46 7.31 -32.41
CA MET A 336 36.21 6.16 -32.90
C MET A 336 35.50 5.67 -34.15
N GLN A 337 36.04 6.11 -35.28
CA GLN A 337 35.64 5.78 -36.63
C GLN A 337 35.29 4.30 -36.75
N ASN A 338 34.00 4.01 -36.97
CA ASN A 338 33.55 2.69 -37.38
C ASN A 338 34.03 2.45 -38.84
N PRO A 339 34.75 1.37 -39.15
CA PRO A 339 35.20 1.13 -40.52
C PRO A 339 34.02 0.71 -41.41
N LEU A 340 33.64 1.63 -42.31
CA LEU A 340 33.02 1.40 -43.63
C LEU A 340 31.76 0.51 -43.67
N GLU A 341 30.59 1.13 -43.56
CA GLU A 341 29.42 0.68 -44.34
C GLU A 341 29.43 1.37 -45.72
N PRO A 342 29.18 0.65 -46.83
CA PRO A 342 29.12 1.28 -48.15
C PRO A 342 27.88 2.16 -48.26
N GLN A 343 28.08 3.46 -48.45
CA GLN A 343 27.01 4.39 -48.74
C GLN A 343 26.38 4.09 -50.10
N THR A 344 25.09 3.77 -50.11
CA THR A 344 24.25 3.87 -51.30
C THR A 344 24.06 5.34 -51.66
N PRO A 345 24.26 5.77 -52.92
CA PRO A 345 24.06 7.16 -53.32
C PRO A 345 22.58 7.54 -53.27
N GLU A 346 22.30 8.71 -52.69
CA GLU A 346 20.97 9.32 -52.70
C GLU A 346 20.52 9.66 -54.14
N PRO A 347 19.23 9.50 -54.48
CA PRO A 347 18.69 9.97 -55.75
C PRO A 347 18.63 11.51 -55.78
N PRO A 348 18.82 12.15 -56.94
CA PRO A 348 18.85 13.61 -57.05
C PRO A 348 17.48 14.24 -56.75
N GLU A 349 17.50 15.39 -56.06
CA GLU A 349 16.31 16.20 -55.77
C GLU A 349 15.62 16.70 -57.06
N PRO A 350 14.28 16.81 -57.07
CA PRO A 350 13.54 17.34 -58.21
C PRO A 350 13.70 18.86 -58.34
N ASP A 351 14.00 19.27 -59.57
CA ASP A 351 14.19 20.66 -60.01
C ASP A 351 12.93 21.52 -59.78
N VAL A 352 13.07 22.57 -58.96
CA VAL A 352 12.00 23.55 -58.70
C VAL A 352 11.93 24.51 -59.89
N GLN A 353 11.08 24.19 -60.86
CA GLN A 353 10.73 25.13 -61.92
C GLN A 353 9.71 26.15 -61.42
N ASN A 354 10.11 27.43 -61.41
CA ASN A 354 9.22 28.58 -61.25
C ASN A 354 8.13 28.57 -62.34
N PRO A 355 6.85 28.84 -62.01
CA PRO A 355 5.84 29.08 -63.04
C PRO A 355 6.05 30.46 -63.70
N PRO A 356 5.83 30.60 -65.02
CA PRO A 356 5.94 31.88 -65.69
C PRO A 356 4.73 32.78 -65.38
N GLU A 357 5.01 34.06 -65.17
CA GLU A 357 4.03 35.15 -65.25
C GLU A 357 3.41 35.21 -66.65
N HIS A 358 2.09 35.34 -66.75
CA HIS A 358 1.48 36.01 -67.89
C HIS A 358 0.14 36.67 -67.56
N ASP A 359 0.06 37.89 -68.08
CA ASP A 359 -0.92 38.96 -67.91
C ASP A 359 -2.39 38.66 -68.22
N ALA A 360 -3.20 39.55 -67.65
CA ALA A 360 -4.63 39.76 -67.84
C ALA A 360 -5.08 39.93 -69.30
N ALA A 361 -6.27 39.40 -69.64
CA ALA A 361 -7.28 40.12 -70.44
C ALA A 361 -8.67 39.45 -70.43
N ARG A 362 -9.66 40.26 -70.01
CA ARG A 362 -11.02 40.46 -70.57
C ARG A 362 -12.02 39.30 -70.72
N ALA A 363 -13.08 39.42 -69.92
CA ALA A 363 -14.48 39.72 -70.30
C ALA A 363 -15.19 38.91 -71.41
N GLY A 364 -16.36 38.35 -71.06
CA GLY A 364 -17.57 38.49 -71.89
C GLY A 364 -18.32 37.21 -72.28
N GLY A 365 -19.35 36.87 -71.51
CA GLY A 365 -20.74 36.53 -71.90
C GLY A 365 -21.12 35.67 -73.13
N ARG A 366 -22.29 35.00 -72.94
CA ARG A 366 -23.20 34.28 -73.89
C ARG A 366 -22.76 32.86 -74.25
N ASN A 367 -23.60 31.83 -74.26
CA ASN A 367 -25.07 31.66 -74.14
C ASN A 367 -25.35 30.38 -73.36
#